data_AF-A0A2A7B7B9-F1
#
_entry.id   AF-A0A2A7B7B9-F1
#
_cell.length_a   1.000
_cell.length_b   1.000
_cell.length_c   1.000
_cell.angle_alpha   90.00
_cell.angle_beta   90.00
_cell.angle_gamma   90.00
#
_symmetry.space_group_name_H-M   'P 1'
#
loop_
_entity.id
_entity.type
_entity.pdbx_description
1 polymer ?
#
loop_
_entity_poly.entity_id
_entity_poly.type
_entity_poly.pdbx_seq_one_letter_code
_entity_poly.pdbx_strand_id
1 'polypeptide(L)' 'MVAASDEEDKDKICKLLCKVLQLTRGASDLKSLDFNPDAEIVTAVFEGGSRTINVACDSGTAMIRDIMNHLEC' A
#
# COMPACT_ATOMS: atom_id res chain seq x y z
N MET A 1 8.85 -17.26 -23.89
CA MET A 1 7.40 -17.02 -23.70
C MET A 1 7.22 -16.74 -22.23
N VAL A 2 7.34 -15.48 -21.81
CA VAL A 2 7.07 -15.10 -20.43
C VAL A 2 5.56 -14.95 -20.31
N ALA A 3 4.94 -15.85 -19.56
CA ALA A 3 3.56 -15.66 -19.14
C ALA A 3 3.54 -14.39 -18.30
N ALA A 4 3.02 -13.30 -18.86
CA ALA A 4 2.54 -12.21 -18.04
C ALA A 4 1.35 -12.80 -17.29
N SER A 5 1.58 -13.27 -16.06
CA SER A 5 0.46 -13.53 -15.16
C SER A 5 -0.31 -12.23 -15.08
N ASP A 6 -1.62 -12.27 -15.29
CA ASP A 6 -2.58 -11.19 -15.01
C ASP A 6 -2.68 -10.89 -13.49
N GLU A 7 -1.57 -10.98 -12.76
CA GLU A 7 -1.44 -10.70 -11.35
C GLU A 7 -0.88 -9.30 -11.18
N GLU A 8 -1.65 -8.42 -10.55
CA GLU A 8 -1.24 -7.05 -10.25
C GLU A 8 -0.01 -7.06 -9.33
N ASP A 9 1.03 -6.29 -9.69
CA ASP A 9 2.22 -6.10 -8.84
C ASP A 9 1.89 -5.24 -7.60
N LYS A 10 1.18 -5.81 -6.61
CA LYS A 10 0.74 -5.13 -5.37
C LYS A 10 1.89 -4.50 -4.58
N ASP A 11 3.06 -5.14 -4.56
CA ASP A 11 4.29 -4.60 -3.96
C ASP A 11 4.75 -3.32 -4.68
N LYS A 12 4.78 -3.34 -6.01
CA LYS A 12 5.18 -2.19 -6.83
C LYS A 12 4.17 -1.04 -6.69
N ILE A 13 2.88 -1.37 -6.63
CA ILE A 13 1.81 -0.41 -6.36
C ILE A 13 2.05 0.26 -5.01
N CYS A 14 2.27 -0.50 -3.93
CA CYS A 14 2.55 0.06 -2.60
C CYS A 14 3.77 0.99 -2.59
N LYS A 15 4.87 0.58 -3.24
CA LYS A 15 6.10 1.39 -3.33
C LYS A 15 5.89 2.71 -4.07
N LEU A 16 5.17 2.68 -5.19
CA LEU A 16 4.87 3.89 -5.96
C LEU A 16 3.86 4.79 -5.23
N LEU A 17 2.81 4.20 -4.65
CA LEU A 17 1.81 4.91 -3.87
C LEU A 17 2.46 5.62 -2.67
N CYS A 18 3.35 4.95 -1.94
CA CYS A 18 4.08 5.53 -0.82
C CYS A 18 4.82 6.81 -1.23
N LYS A 19 5.53 6.79 -2.38
CA LYS A 19 6.23 7.97 -2.89
C LYS A 19 5.27 9.10 -3.23
N VAL A 20 4.12 8.80 -3.82
CA VAL A 20 3.11 9.81 -4.15
C VAL A 20 2.53 10.42 -2.87
N LEU A 21 2.20 9.59 -1.88
CA LEU A 21 1.64 10.03 -0.60
C LEU A 21 2.60 10.88 0.22
N GLN A 22 3.88 10.55 0.22
CA GLN A 22 4.95 11.36 0.84
C GLN A 22 5.04 12.78 0.25
N LEU A 23 4.62 12.98 -1.00
CA LEU A 23 4.57 14.30 -1.63
C LEU A 23 3.33 15.11 -1.25
N THR A 24 2.35 14.48 -0.60
CA THR A 24 1.15 15.16 -0.09
C THR A 24 1.38 15.67 1.32
N ARG A 25 0.66 16.73 1.70
CA ARG A 25 0.71 17.25 3.07
C ARG A 25 0.04 16.32 4.09
N GLY A 26 -0.92 15.49 3.66
CA GLY A 26 -1.71 14.63 4.53
C GLY A 26 -0.97 13.37 5.00
N ALA A 27 0.02 12.91 4.22
CA ALA A 27 0.79 11.70 4.50
C ALA A 27 2.31 11.95 4.40
N SER A 28 2.77 13.18 4.67
CA SER A 28 4.20 13.52 4.63
C SER A 28 5.04 12.78 5.67
N ASP A 29 4.41 12.33 6.75
CA ASP A 29 4.99 11.55 7.84
C ASP A 29 5.03 10.03 7.56
N LEU A 30 4.47 9.58 6.42
CA LEU A 30 4.55 8.20 5.94
C LEU A 30 5.99 7.89 5.49
N LYS A 31 6.60 6.85 6.05
CA LYS A 31 7.96 6.38 5.72
C LYS A 31 7.96 5.23 4.72
N SER A 32 7.09 4.23 4.90
CA SER A 32 6.98 3.10 3.97
C SER A 32 5.58 2.49 3.94
N LEU A 33 5.25 1.84 2.83
CA LEU A 33 4.15 0.91 2.68
C LEU A 33 4.74 -0.46 2.35
N ASP A 34 4.73 -1.37 3.31
CA ASP A 34 5.26 -2.73 3.17
C ASP A 34 4.11 -3.71 2.94
N PHE A 35 4.07 -4.31 1.76
CA PHE A 35 3.10 -5.34 1.42
C PHE A 35 3.63 -6.72 1.79
N ASN A 36 2.88 -7.46 2.59
CA ASN A 36 3.13 -8.85 2.92
C ASN A 36 2.19 -9.75 2.09
N PRO A 37 2.71 -10.49 1.09
CA PRO A 37 1.88 -11.35 0.24
C PRO A 37 1.35 -12.60 0.96
N ASP A 38 2.06 -13.13 1.95
CA ASP A 38 1.64 -14.34 2.68
C ASP A 38 0.44 -14.08 3.59
N ALA A 39 0.39 -12.88 4.17
CA ALA A 39 -0.70 -12.46 5.07
C ALA A 39 -1.74 -11.58 4.37
N GLU A 40 -1.51 -11.17 3.11
CA GLU A 40 -2.28 -10.16 2.38
C GLU A 40 -2.55 -8.90 3.21
N ILE A 41 -1.49 -8.36 3.80
CA ILE A 41 -1.54 -7.20 4.68
C ILE A 41 -0.57 -6.13 4.20
N VAL A 42 -1.00 -4.87 4.22
CA VAL A 42 -0.12 -3.70 4.03
C VAL A 42 0.17 -3.06 5.38
N THR A 43 1.44 -2.86 5.68
CA THR A 43 1.88 -2.11 6.86
C THR A 43 2.35 -0.73 6.44
N ALA A 44 1.60 0.29 6.86
CA ALA A 44 1.97 1.68 6.72
C ALA A 44 2.81 2.11 7.93
N VAL A 45 4.07 2.49 7.69
CA VAL A 45 4.98 2.95 8.74
C VAL A 45 5.07 4.47 8.66
N PHE A 46 4.83 5.14 9.78
CA PHE A 46 4.92 6.59 9.93
C PHE A 46 6.04 6.94 10.91
N GLU A 47 6.38 8.22 11.02
CA GLU A 47 7.33 8.68 12.03
C GLU A 47 6.89 8.39 13.47
N GLY A 48 5.58 8.40 13.73
CA GLY A 48 4.99 8.24 15.06
C GLY A 48 4.40 6.87 15.38
N GLY A 49 4.45 5.91 14.45
CA GLY A 49 3.86 4.58 14.65
C GLY A 49 3.66 3.82 13.35
N SER A 50 2.98 2.69 13.41
CA SER A 50 2.59 1.91 12.24
C SER A 50 1.10 1.58 12.27
N ARG A 51 0.50 1.50 11.08
CA ARG A 51 -0.88 1.03 10.89
C ARG A 51 -0.85 -0.20 9.99
N THR A 52 -1.67 -1.18 10.33
CA THR A 52 -1.79 -2.43 9.57
C THR A 52 -3.14 -2.44 8.88
N ILE A 53 -3.13 -2.67 7.58
CA ILE A 53 -4.30 -2.59 6.70
C ILE A 53 -4.47 -3.97 6.08
N ASN A 54 -5.62 -4.59 6.34
CA ASN A 54 -5.98 -5.88 5.75
C ASN A 54 -6.42 -5.64 4.30
N VAL A 55 -5.79 -6.34 3.35
CA VAL A 55 -6.06 -6.22 1.91
C VAL A 55 -6.32 -7.59 1.28
N ALA A 56 -6.80 -8.54 2.09
CA ALA A 56 -7.10 -9.90 1.66
C ALA A 56 -8.20 -9.91 0.59
N CYS A 57 -7.96 -10.66 -0.48
CA CYS A 57 -8.83 -10.73 -1.67
C CYS A 57 -9.05 -9.40 -2.42
N ASP A 58 -8.35 -8.31 -2.10
CA ASP A 58 -8.49 -7.05 -2.83
C ASP A 58 -7.75 -7.06 -4.16
N SER A 59 -8.34 -6.42 -5.17
CA SER A 59 -7.58 -5.99 -6.34
C SER A 59 -6.63 -4.84 -5.97
N GLY A 60 -5.64 -4.56 -6.80
CA GLY A 60 -4.71 -3.46 -6.59
C GLY A 60 -5.42 -2.11 -6.44
N THR A 61 -6.55 -1.91 -7.12
CA THR A 61 -7.37 -0.70 -6.95
C THR A 61 -8.11 -0.65 -5.62
N ALA A 62 -8.69 -1.77 -5.18
CA ALA A 62 -9.35 -1.85 -3.88
C ALA A 62 -8.34 -1.64 -2.73
N MET A 63 -7.17 -2.27 -2.84
CA MET A 63 -6.03 -2.09 -1.93
C MET A 63 -5.63 -0.61 -1.79
N ILE A 64 -5.48 0.12 -2.90
CA ILE A 64 -5.17 1.57 -2.86
C ILE A 64 -6.25 2.32 -2.09
N ARG A 65 -7.52 2.04 -2.37
CA ARG A 65 -8.65 2.72 -1.69
C ARG A 65 -8.64 2.43 -0.18
N ASP A 66 -8.38 1.21 0.23
CA ASP A 66 -8.31 0.86 1.65
C ASP A 66 -7.12 1.52 2.35
N ILE A 67 -5.97 1.62 1.68
CA ILE A 67 -4.83 2.38 2.18
C ILE A 67 -5.21 3.84 2.40
N MET A 68 -5.83 4.49 1.41
CA MET A 68 -6.25 5.90 1.50
C MET A 68 -7.26 6.12 2.64
N ASN A 69 -8.27 5.26 2.76
CA ASN A 69 -9.27 5.34 3.81
C ASN A 69 -8.65 5.20 5.21
N HIS A 70 -7.69 4.29 5.39
CA HIS A 70 -7.00 4.08 6.66
C HIS A 70 -5.95 5.15 6.99
N LEU A 71 -5.51 5.90 5.98
CA LEU A 71 -4.63 7.06 6.12
C LEU A 71 -5.39 8.35 6.45
N GLU A 72 -6.73 8.32 6.42
CA GLU A 72 -7.59 9.48 6.68
C GLU A 72 -7.26 10.67 5.74
N CYS A 73 -6.81 10.38 4.52
CA CYS A 73 -6.42 11.33 3.47
C CYS A 73 -7.47 11.42 2.35
#